data_AF-A0A7V3AM22-F1
#
_entry.id   AF-A0A7V3AM22-F1
#
_cell.length_a   1.000
_cell.length_b   1.000
_cell.length_c   1.000
_cell.angle_alpha   90.00
_cell.angle_beta   90.00
_cell.angle_gamma   90.00
#
_symmetry.space_group_name_H-M   'P 1'
#
loop_
_entity.id
_entity.type
_entity.pdbx_description
1 polymer ?
#
loop_
_entity_poly.entity_id
_entity_poly.type
_entity_poly.pdbx_seq_one_letter_code
_entity_poly.pdbx_strand_id
1 'polypeptide(L)'
;MSDFLLHIKKEIKKHLFDYLLLISAGIFFLIGLNIFRGERLIEFILLLAFTSFYIIWGVYHHIIEDTLHLKIVLEYVLIGFTLLFLLKMIVFP
;
A
#
# COMPACT_ATOMS: atom_id res chain seq x y z
N MET A 1 27.04 -10.18 8.90
CA MET A 1 26.23 -10.07 7.66
C MET A 1 25.23 -11.22 7.49
N SER A 2 25.53 -12.45 7.97
CA SER A 2 24.61 -13.60 7.97
C SER A 2 23.39 -13.44 8.88
N ASP A 3 23.56 -12.85 10.06
CA ASP A 3 22.50 -12.85 11.09
C ASP A 3 21.36 -11.88 10.76
N PHE A 4 21.67 -10.78 10.09
CA PHE A 4 20.69 -9.82 9.59
C PHE A 4 19.78 -10.45 8.51
N LEU A 5 20.37 -11.21 7.57
CA LEU A 5 19.61 -11.94 6.54
C LEU A 5 18.71 -13.02 7.15
N LEU A 6 19.18 -13.70 8.20
CA LEU A 6 18.37 -14.68 8.93
C LEU A 6 17.19 -14.02 9.66
N HIS A 7 17.39 -12.85 10.26
CA HIS A 7 16.32 -12.08 10.89
C HIS A 7 15.25 -11.65 9.87
N ILE A 8 15.67 -11.02 8.77
CA ILE A 8 14.76 -10.61 7.69
C ILE A 8 13.98 -11.81 7.16
N LYS A 9 14.64 -12.95 6.93
CA LYS A 9 13.98 -14.15 6.42
C LYS A 9 12.94 -14.69 7.41
N LYS A 10 13.16 -14.53 8.72
CA LYS A 10 12.23 -14.97 9.77
C LYS A 10 11.00 -14.05 9.84
N GLU A 11 11.20 -12.74 9.81
CA GLU A 11 10.14 -11.72 9.76
C GLU A 11 9.26 -11.88 8.51
N ILE A 12 9.90 -11.97 7.33
CA ILE A 12 9.19 -12.15 6.05
C ILE A 12 8.42 -13.46 6.06
N LYS A 13 8.95 -14.55 6.63
CA LYS A 13 8.23 -15.82 6.67
C LYS A 13 7.03 -15.78 7.62
N LYS A 14 7.08 -14.97 8.68
CA LYS A 14 5.98 -14.75 9.62
C LYS A 14 4.84 -13.95 8.98
N HIS A 15 5.16 -12.94 8.16
CA HIS A 15 4.18 -12.05 7.50
C HIS A 15 4.12 -12.22 5.98
N LEU A 16 4.48 -13.40 5.48
CA LEU A 16 4.70 -13.62 4.05
C LEU A 16 3.42 -13.36 3.26
N PHE A 17 2.29 -13.78 3.81
CA PHE A 17 0.98 -13.58 3.21
C PHE A 17 0.60 -12.10 3.17
N ASP A 18 0.85 -11.34 4.25
CA ASP A 18 0.52 -9.92 4.33
C ASP A 18 1.29 -9.11 3.28
N TYR A 19 2.59 -9.37 3.14
CA TYR A 19 3.41 -8.69 2.13
C TYR A 19 3.06 -9.15 0.70
N LEU A 20 2.76 -10.44 0.50
CA LEU A 20 2.34 -10.94 -0.81
C LEU A 20 1.00 -10.30 -1.24
N LEU A 21 0.07 -10.12 -0.31
CA LEU A 21 -1.19 -9.43 -0.54
C LEU A 21 -0.96 -7.97 -0.95
N LEU A 22 -0.08 -7.24 -0.26
CA LEU A 22 0.25 -5.86 -0.60
C LEU A 22 0.89 -5.74 -2.00
N ILE A 23 1.86 -6.61 -2.30
CA ILE A 23 2.56 -6.62 -3.59
C ILE A 23 1.59 -6.94 -4.73
N SER A 24 0.76 -7.98 -4.56
CA SER A 24 -0.22 -8.37 -5.58
C SER A 24 -1.22 -7.25 -5.83
N ALA A 25 -1.76 -6.61 -4.79
CA ALA A 25 -2.64 -5.45 -4.93
C ALA A 25 -1.95 -4.28 -5.66
N GLY A 26 -0.67 -4.02 -5.36
CA GLY A 26 0.14 -3.02 -6.06
C GLY A 26 0.31 -3.32 -7.55
N ILE A 27 0.56 -4.59 -7.90
CA ILE A 27 0.66 -5.02 -9.31
C ILE A 27 -0.69 -4.84 -10.01
N PHE A 28 -1.80 -5.28 -9.41
CA PHE A 28 -3.13 -5.09 -9.98
C PHE A 28 -3.49 -3.62 -10.17
N PHE A 29 -3.11 -2.76 -9.21
CA PHE A 29 -3.28 -1.32 -9.31
C PHE A 29 -2.53 -0.72 -10.51
N LEU A 30 -1.25 -1.06 -10.67
CA LEU A 30 -0.43 -0.57 -11.78
C LEU A 30 -0.95 -1.07 -13.14
N ILE A 31 -1.36 -2.34 -13.21
CA ILE A 31 -1.99 -2.90 -14.41
C ILE A 31 -3.30 -2.17 -14.71
N GLY A 32 -4.15 -1.94 -13.70
CA GLY A 32 -5.39 -1.20 -13.83
C GLY A 32 -5.18 0.21 -14.38
N LEU A 33 -4.23 0.96 -13.81
CA LEU A 33 -3.87 2.29 -14.31
C LEU A 33 -3.38 2.26 -15.76
N ASN A 34 -2.65 1.22 -16.16
CA ASN A 34 -2.17 1.10 -17.54
C ASN A 34 -3.30 0.79 -18.53
N ILE A 35 -4.22 -0.11 -18.15
CA ILE A 35 -5.37 -0.51 -18.99
C ILE A 35 -6.36 0.63 -19.17
N PHE A 36 -6.72 1.32 -18.08
CA PHE A 36 -7.71 2.40 -18.08
C PHE A 36 -7.07 3.77 -18.31
N ARG A 37 -5.87 3.80 -18.89
CA ARG A 37 -5.11 5.03 -19.08
C ARG A 37 -5.90 6.04 -19.92
N GLY A 38 -6.12 7.23 -19.39
CA GLY A 38 -6.87 8.32 -20.02
C GLY A 38 -8.34 8.41 -19.61
N GLU A 39 -8.89 7.39 -18.96
CA GLU A 39 -10.25 7.40 -18.40
C GLU A 39 -10.25 8.00 -16.99
N ARG A 40 -10.45 9.32 -16.92
CA ARG A 40 -10.20 10.11 -15.70
C ARG A 40 -10.93 9.63 -14.46
N LEU A 41 -12.18 9.24 -14.65
CA LEU A 41 -13.02 8.79 -13.55
C LEU A 41 -12.56 7.42 -13.04
N ILE A 42 -12.15 6.51 -13.93
CA ILE A 42 -11.71 5.17 -13.55
C ILE A 42 -10.35 5.22 -12.88
N GLU A 43 -9.40 6.00 -13.40
CA GLU A 43 -8.08 6.20 -12.77
C GLU A 43 -8.22 6.77 -11.35
N PHE A 44 -9.12 7.75 -11.16
CA PHE A 44 -9.40 8.30 -9.83
C PHE A 44 -10.01 7.27 -8.88
N ILE A 45 -10.95 6.43 -9.36
CA ILE A 45 -11.53 5.34 -8.57
C ILE A 45 -10.46 4.31 -8.19
N LEU A 46 -9.59 3.93 -9.11
CA LEU A 46 -8.49 3.00 -8.85
C LEU A 46 -7.50 3.55 -7.82
N LEU A 47 -7.14 4.84 -7.94
CA LEU A 47 -6.32 5.55 -6.97
C LEU A 47 -6.96 5.55 -5.58
N LEU A 48 -8.22 5.94 -5.49
CA LEU A 48 -8.95 6.00 -4.23
C LEU A 48 -9.09 4.61 -3.58
N ALA A 49 -9.38 3.58 -4.39
CA ALA A 49 -9.48 2.20 -3.93
C ALA A 49 -8.13 1.68 -3.42
N PHE A 50 -7.04 1.92 -4.14
CA PHE A 50 -5.71 1.49 -3.73
C PHE A 50 -5.23 2.21 -2.48
N THR A 51 -5.43 3.53 -2.37
CA THR A 51 -5.12 4.30 -1.16
C THR A 51 -5.92 3.79 0.05
N SER A 52 -7.21 3.51 -0.12
CA SER A 52 -8.05 2.97 0.95
C SER A 52 -7.58 1.57 1.38
N PHE A 53 -7.26 0.71 0.41
CA PHE A 53 -6.69 -0.61 0.67
C PHE A 53 -5.36 -0.51 1.43
N TYR A 54 -4.46 0.39 1.04
CA TYR A 54 -3.18 0.61 1.70
C TYR A 54 -3.34 1.02 3.17
N ILE A 55 -4.27 1.94 3.46
CA ILE A 55 -4.58 2.37 4.83
C ILE A 55 -5.14 1.21 5.65
N ILE A 56 -6.13 0.48 5.12
CA ILE A 56 -6.76 -0.66 5.81
C ILE A 56 -5.72 -1.76 6.08
N TRP A 57 -4.89 -2.07 5.09
CA TRP A 57 -3.83 -3.06 5.22
C TRP A 57 -2.79 -2.64 6.27
N GLY A 58 -2.37 -1.36 6.27
CA GLY A 58 -1.41 -0.83 7.24
C GLY A 58 -1.94 -0.90 8.68
N VAL A 59 -3.21 -0.58 8.87
CA VAL A 59 -3.91 -0.74 10.16
C VAL A 59 -3.97 -2.21 10.55
N TYR A 60 -4.44 -3.09 9.68
CA TYR A 60 -4.58 -4.52 9.94
C TYR A 60 -3.25 -5.18 10.34
N HIS A 61 -2.16 -4.87 9.61
CA HIS A 61 -0.84 -5.40 9.91
C HIS A 61 -0.34 -4.98 11.30
N HIS A 62 -0.56 -3.72 11.70
CA HIS A 62 -0.16 -3.24 13.02
C HIS A 62 -1.07 -3.71 14.16
N ILE A 63 -2.32 -4.07 13.88
CA ILE A 63 -3.18 -4.76 14.85
C ILE A 63 -2.61 -6.16 15.15
N ILE A 64 -2.23 -6.91 14.12
CA ILE A 64 -1.67 -8.26 14.29
C ILE A 64 -0.35 -8.23 15.06
N GLU A 65 0.47 -7.20 14.82
CA GLU A 65 1.75 -7.04 15.50
C GLU A 65 1.63 -6.37 16.88
N ASP A 66 0.42 -6.14 17.41
CA ASP A 66 0.17 -5.46 18.71
C ASP A 66 0.90 -4.11 18.86
N THR A 67 1.20 -3.46 17.74
CA THR A 67 1.94 -2.19 17.65
C THR A 67 1.05 -1.03 17.22
N LEU A 68 -0.27 -1.23 17.21
CA LEU A 68 -1.21 -0.21 16.75
C LEU A 68 -1.22 1.01 17.67
N HIS A 69 -0.61 2.09 17.20
CA HIS A 69 -0.72 3.42 17.77
C HIS A 69 -1.44 4.37 16.81
N LEU A 70 -2.24 5.29 17.36
CA LEU A 70 -2.98 6.29 16.57
C LEU A 70 -2.05 7.13 15.69
N LYS A 71 -0.81 7.37 16.16
CA LYS A 71 0.27 7.98 15.38
C LYS A 71 0.55 7.23 14.09
N ILE A 72 0.65 5.90 14.15
CA ILE A 72 0.96 5.06 12.99
C ILE A 72 -0.20 5.12 11.99
N VAL A 73 -1.45 5.02 12.48
CA VAL A 73 -2.62 5.16 11.60
C VAL A 73 -2.61 6.50 10.85
N LEU A 74 -2.28 7.59 11.54
CA LEU A 74 -2.15 8.92 10.91
C LEU A 74 -1.02 8.96 9.88
N GLU A 75 0.12 8.33 10.14
CA GLU A 75 1.22 8.23 9.16
C GLU A 75 0.75 7.55 7.87
N TYR A 76 0.06 6.41 7.96
CA TYR A 76 -0.47 5.70 6.78
C TYR A 76 -1.51 6.52 6.02
N VAL A 77 -2.40 7.20 6.74
CA VAL A 77 -3.39 8.11 6.14
C VAL A 77 -2.68 9.25 5.40
N LEU A 78 -1.71 9.91 6.03
CA LEU A 78 -0.96 11.00 5.42
C LEU A 78 -0.20 10.55 4.18
N ILE A 79 0.53 9.43 4.26
CA ILE A 79 1.25 8.84 3.12
C ILE A 79 0.29 8.49 1.98
N GLY A 80 -0.84 7.85 2.32
CA GLY A 80 -1.86 7.46 1.34
C GLY A 80 -2.45 8.67 0.60
N PHE A 81 -2.76 9.75 1.31
CA PHE A 81 -3.23 11.00 0.69
C PHE A 81 -2.14 11.70 -0.11
N THR A 82 -0.89 11.76 0.39
CA THR A 82 0.23 12.33 -0.37
C THR A 82 0.42 11.61 -1.70
N LEU A 83 0.43 10.27 -1.70
CA LEU A 83 0.52 9.49 -2.93
C LEU A 83 -0.66 9.73 -3.87
N LEU A 84 -1.88 9.82 -3.32
CA LEU A 84 -3.08 10.13 -4.10
C LEU A 84 -2.94 11.47 -4.82
N PHE A 85 -2.51 12.52 -4.11
CA PHE A 85 -2.32 13.85 -4.71
C PHE A 85 -1.18 13.86 -5.73
N LEU A 86 -0.03 13.24 -5.43
CA LEU A 86 1.11 13.19 -6.35
C LEU A 86 0.76 12.45 -7.64
N LEU A 87 0.16 11.27 -7.53
CA LEU A 87 -0.25 10.48 -8.70
C LEU A 87 -1.33 11.20 -9.49
N LYS A 88 -2.29 11.84 -8.82
CA LYS A 88 -3.26 12.69 -9.51
C LYS A 88 -2.57 13.79 -10.33
N MET A 89 -1.57 14.48 -9.79
CA MET A 89 -0.86 15.53 -10.57
C MET A 89 -0.10 14.96 -11.78
N ILE A 90 0.45 13.75 -11.67
CA ILE A 90 1.22 13.12 -12.76
C ILE A 90 0.28 12.59 -13.85
N VAL A 91 -0.84 11.98 -13.44
CA VAL A 91 -1.81 11.36 -14.35
C VAL A 91 -2.76 12.40 -14.96
N PHE A 92 -3.09 13.46 -14.20
CA PHE A 92 -3.87 14.62 -14.63
C PHE A 92 -3.03 15.90 -14.66
N PRO A 93 -2.20 16.12 -15.70
CA PRO A 93 -1.70 17.46 -16.00
C PRO A 93 -2.82 18.41 -16.44
#